data_AF-A0A944A8Z6-F1
#
_entry.id   AF-A0A944A8Z6-F1
#
_cell.length_a   1.000
_cell.length_b   1.000
_cell.length_c   1.000
_cell.angle_alpha   90.00
_cell.angle_beta   90.00
_cell.angle_gamma   90.00
#
_symmetry.space_group_name_H-M   'P 1'
#
loop_
_entity.id
_entity.type
_entity.pdbx_description
1 polymer ?
#
loop_
_entity_poly.entity_id
_entity_poly.type
_entity_poly.pdbx_seq_one_letter_code
_entity_poly.pdbx_strand_id
1 'polypeptide(L)'
;MKKTILAFLFAPIFSYAQPVKVIFDKAACRPAPSAAHKARLEAEDDIIGIVHWGLNTYEDREWGFGNADPAKLNPSKFDADKIVGACKDGGIRGLVVVAKHHDGFCLWPTKTTDYNISRSPFRGGKGDYVREIERACRKAGLKFGVYCSPWDRNSAHYATDKYIEIFHNQLKELLDGRYGEVFEMWFDGANGGDGWYGGANETRKIPKNYYRFDEVFKFIRALQPKVTFFSDQPSAEYHWPYNECGDVDPVLCANRGGYYGQWEADFPMRPGWFYHEKERGKTKHAAYLMNRYLASVGNGGTMNIGISPNKEGVLDEEDVKALKGFKVLKDAFFSCPVKNDGKFNFVQTKDENGVKRLYLTCDRNIAGERYLVDEELIKLVRNATTLSGETDTAKWMTGAEKERK
;
A
#
# COMPACT_ATOMS: atom_id res chain seq x y z
N MET A 1 36.92 59.98 51.81
CA MET A 1 36.34 58.61 51.68
C MET A 1 36.85 58.00 50.38
N LYS A 2 37.63 56.91 50.47
CA LYS A 2 38.17 56.17 49.32
C LYS A 2 37.03 55.40 48.63
N LYS A 3 36.83 55.58 47.31
CA LYS A 3 35.98 54.71 46.49
C LYS A 3 36.87 53.82 45.62
N THR A 4 36.88 52.53 45.94
CA THR A 4 37.57 51.47 45.20
C THR A 4 36.81 51.20 43.90
N ILE A 5 37.50 51.28 42.76
CA ILE A 5 36.98 50.87 41.45
C ILE A 5 37.19 49.36 41.33
N LEU A 6 36.11 48.59 41.19
CA LEU A 6 36.17 47.16 40.91
C LEU A 6 35.92 46.96 39.41
N ALA A 7 36.96 46.63 38.65
CA ALA A 7 36.86 46.25 37.26
C ALA A 7 36.50 44.76 37.16
N PHE A 8 35.31 44.43 36.66
CA PHE A 8 34.96 43.06 36.29
C PHE A 8 35.46 42.77 34.87
N LEU A 9 36.50 41.93 34.78
CA LEU A 9 36.93 41.28 33.54
C LEU A 9 35.89 40.25 33.13
N PHE A 10 35.15 40.50 32.06
CA PHE A 10 34.35 39.49 31.37
C PHE A 10 35.27 38.60 30.55
N ALA A 11 35.48 37.35 30.98
CA ALA A 11 36.08 36.31 30.16
C ALA A 11 35.00 35.74 29.20
N PRO A 12 35.27 35.62 27.89
CA PRO A 12 34.32 35.03 26.97
C PRO A 12 34.25 33.51 27.21
N ILE A 13 33.06 33.01 27.57
CA ILE A 13 32.77 31.58 27.64
C ILE A 13 32.64 31.07 26.21
N PHE A 14 33.71 30.52 25.66
CA PHE A 14 33.63 29.72 24.43
C PHE A 14 32.93 28.40 24.75
N SER A 15 31.65 28.30 24.40
CA SER A 15 30.93 27.03 24.38
C SER A 15 31.49 26.15 23.26
N TYR A 16 32.40 25.23 23.61
CA TYR A 16 32.75 24.13 22.72
C TYR A 16 31.58 23.14 22.71
N ALA A 17 30.71 23.25 21.71
CA ALA A 17 29.76 22.19 21.41
C ALA A 17 30.56 20.95 20.94
N GLN A 18 30.73 19.97 21.83
CA GLN A 18 31.23 18.66 21.45
C GLN A 18 30.24 18.04 20.45
N PRO A 19 30.68 17.54 19.28
CA PRO A 19 29.78 16.87 18.37
C PRO A 19 29.14 15.68 19.08
N VAL A 20 27.81 15.64 19.10
CA VAL A 20 27.04 14.49 19.60
C VAL A 20 27.44 13.29 18.75
N LYS A 21 28.21 12.38 19.34
CA LYS A 21 28.59 11.12 18.70
C LYS A 21 27.41 10.17 18.84
N VAL A 22 26.59 10.05 17.79
CA VAL A 22 25.54 9.03 17.72
C VAL A 22 26.24 7.67 17.63
N ILE A 23 26.27 6.94 18.74
CA ILE A 23 26.79 5.57 18.78
C ILE A 23 25.65 4.66 18.33
N PHE A 24 25.72 4.18 17.09
CA PHE A 24 24.89 3.06 16.67
C PHE A 24 25.44 1.79 17.33
N ASP A 25 24.71 1.26 18.29
CA ASP A 25 25.01 -0.06 18.86
C ASP A 25 24.73 -1.14 17.81
N LYS A 26 25.79 -1.55 17.10
CA LYS A 26 25.76 -2.66 16.14
C LYS A 26 25.46 -4.01 16.80
N ALA A 27 25.55 -4.14 18.13
CA ALA A 27 25.34 -5.38 18.86
C ALA A 27 23.93 -5.50 19.46
N ALA A 28 23.16 -4.40 19.57
CA ALA A 28 21.70 -4.41 19.78
C ALA A 28 20.92 -4.89 18.54
N CYS A 29 21.57 -5.74 17.73
CA CYS A 29 21.25 -6.10 16.37
C CYS A 29 19.83 -6.67 16.29
N ARG A 30 18.91 -5.84 15.80
CA ARG A 30 17.70 -6.34 15.14
C ARG A 30 18.17 -7.38 14.11
N PRO A 31 17.47 -8.53 13.97
CA PRO A 31 17.78 -9.51 12.94
C PRO A 31 18.06 -8.85 11.58
N ALA A 32 18.97 -9.42 10.79
CA ALA A 32 19.24 -8.89 9.47
C ALA A 32 18.07 -9.23 8.52
N PRO A 33 17.72 -8.36 7.56
CA PRO A 33 16.76 -8.72 6.51
C PRO A 33 17.28 -9.91 5.70
N SER A 34 16.35 -10.73 5.19
CA SER A 34 16.68 -11.77 4.21
C SER A 34 17.26 -11.14 2.93
N ALA A 35 17.96 -11.93 2.11
CA ALA A 35 18.50 -11.42 0.84
C ALA A 35 17.40 -10.90 -0.10
N ALA A 36 16.24 -11.57 -0.13
CA ALA A 36 15.07 -11.13 -0.90
C ALA A 36 14.51 -9.80 -0.39
N HIS A 37 14.35 -9.66 0.93
CA HIS A 37 13.88 -8.42 1.54
C HIS A 37 14.86 -7.27 1.30
N LYS A 38 16.16 -7.51 1.48
CA LYS A 38 17.20 -6.52 1.19
C LYS A 38 17.14 -6.06 -0.28
N ALA A 39 16.96 -6.97 -1.22
CA ALA A 39 16.85 -6.64 -2.64
C ALA A 39 15.59 -5.80 -2.95
N ARG A 40 14.46 -6.04 -2.26
CA ARG A 40 13.24 -5.21 -2.40
C ARG A 40 13.45 -3.80 -1.84
N LEU A 41 14.09 -3.68 -0.68
CA LEU A 41 14.47 -2.39 -0.09
C LEU A 41 15.41 -1.59 -0.99
N GLU A 42 16.46 -2.23 -1.52
CA GLU A 42 17.43 -1.60 -2.43
C GLU A 42 16.81 -1.19 -3.78
N ALA A 43 15.69 -1.79 -4.16
CA ALA A 43 14.95 -1.45 -5.36
C ALA A 43 13.93 -0.32 -5.17
N GLU A 44 13.74 0.17 -3.93
CA GLU A 44 12.79 1.23 -3.58
C GLU A 44 11.34 0.93 -4.03
N ASP A 45 10.91 -0.32 -3.88
CA ASP A 45 9.54 -0.76 -4.21
C ASP A 45 8.52 -0.39 -3.12
N ASP A 46 8.58 0.84 -2.60
CA ASP A 46 7.84 1.23 -1.40
C ASP A 46 6.40 1.67 -1.67
N ILE A 47 5.99 1.74 -2.94
CA ILE A 47 4.62 2.00 -3.37
C ILE A 47 4.16 0.84 -4.23
N ILE A 48 3.32 -0.01 -3.68
CA ILE A 48 2.68 -1.12 -4.39
C ILE A 48 1.16 -0.93 -4.43
N GLY A 49 0.47 -1.76 -5.20
CA GLY A 49 -0.98 -1.86 -5.15
C GLY A 49 -1.44 -3.31 -5.07
N ILE A 50 -2.65 -3.51 -4.55
CA ILE A 50 -3.32 -4.81 -4.49
C ILE A 50 -4.66 -4.73 -5.22
N VAL A 51 -4.89 -5.59 -6.22
CA VAL A 51 -6.08 -5.56 -7.06
C VAL A 51 -7.12 -6.57 -6.59
N HIS A 52 -8.23 -6.05 -6.07
CA HIS A 52 -9.39 -6.84 -5.66
C HIS A 52 -10.46 -6.80 -6.75
N TRP A 53 -10.64 -7.92 -7.42
CA TRP A 53 -11.66 -8.10 -8.45
C TRP A 53 -12.08 -9.56 -8.50
N GLY A 54 -13.37 -9.84 -8.74
CA GLY A 54 -13.87 -11.21 -8.80
C GLY A 54 -15.37 -11.27 -8.60
N LEU A 55 -15.91 -12.44 -8.24
CA LEU A 55 -17.35 -12.62 -8.05
C LEU A 55 -17.94 -11.69 -6.99
N ASN A 56 -17.15 -11.32 -5.97
CA ASN A 56 -17.54 -10.37 -4.93
C ASN A 56 -17.92 -8.99 -5.51
N THR A 57 -17.20 -8.52 -6.54
CA THR A 57 -17.56 -7.32 -7.31
C THR A 57 -18.95 -7.44 -7.94
N TYR A 58 -19.29 -8.60 -8.49
CA TYR A 58 -20.59 -8.82 -9.14
C TYR A 58 -21.74 -8.96 -8.14
N GLU A 59 -21.45 -9.47 -6.94
CA GLU A 59 -22.42 -9.64 -5.85
C GLU A 59 -22.55 -8.43 -4.92
N ASP A 60 -21.78 -7.37 -5.13
CA ASP A 60 -21.74 -6.17 -4.26
C ASP A 60 -21.38 -6.54 -2.80
N ARG A 61 -20.33 -7.36 -2.63
CA ARG A 61 -19.86 -7.83 -1.31
C ARG A 61 -18.35 -7.61 -1.13
N GLU A 62 -17.94 -7.36 0.10
CA GLU A 62 -16.51 -7.47 0.47
C GLU A 62 -16.10 -8.94 0.52
N TRP A 63 -16.89 -9.76 1.23
CA TRP A 63 -16.63 -11.19 1.40
C TRP A 63 -17.78 -12.01 0.81
N GLY A 64 -17.53 -12.69 -0.32
CA GLY A 64 -18.47 -13.66 -0.88
C GLY A 64 -18.59 -14.91 -0.02
N PHE A 65 -19.76 -15.53 -0.01
CA PHE A 65 -20.07 -16.67 0.86
C PHE A 65 -19.52 -18.02 0.34
N GLY A 66 -18.99 -18.03 -0.89
CA GLY A 66 -18.39 -19.21 -1.54
C GLY A 66 -19.32 -20.00 -2.45
N ASN A 67 -20.50 -19.47 -2.76
CA ASN A 67 -21.51 -20.08 -3.63
C ASN A 67 -22.00 -19.16 -4.76
N ALA A 68 -21.26 -18.11 -5.07
CA ALA A 68 -21.58 -17.21 -6.15
C ALA A 68 -21.51 -17.97 -7.49
N ASP A 69 -22.45 -17.73 -8.40
CA ASP A 69 -22.43 -18.38 -9.71
C ASP A 69 -21.26 -17.83 -10.56
N PRO A 70 -20.28 -18.67 -10.98
CA PRO A 70 -19.20 -18.27 -11.87
C PRO A 70 -19.67 -17.59 -13.17
N ALA A 71 -20.89 -17.87 -13.63
CA ALA A 71 -21.47 -17.26 -14.82
C ALA A 71 -21.65 -15.73 -14.71
N LYS A 72 -21.68 -15.19 -13.48
CA LYS A 72 -21.79 -13.74 -13.24
C LYS A 72 -20.53 -12.99 -13.67
N LEU A 73 -19.36 -13.62 -13.65
CA LEU A 73 -18.10 -12.97 -14.01
C LEU A 73 -17.96 -12.88 -15.54
N ASN A 74 -18.42 -11.77 -16.10
CA ASN A 74 -18.41 -11.52 -17.53
C ASN A 74 -18.13 -10.04 -17.85
N PRO A 75 -16.88 -9.58 -17.69
CA PRO A 75 -16.56 -8.19 -17.95
C PRO A 75 -16.55 -7.88 -19.45
N SER A 76 -17.34 -6.88 -19.86
CA SER A 76 -17.47 -6.49 -21.27
C SER A 76 -16.32 -5.62 -21.79
N LYS A 77 -15.55 -4.99 -20.90
CA LYS A 77 -14.50 -4.00 -21.26
C LYS A 77 -13.14 -4.29 -20.62
N PHE A 78 -12.94 -5.48 -20.05
CA PHE A 78 -11.72 -5.82 -19.33
C PHE A 78 -10.47 -5.62 -20.20
N ASP A 79 -9.53 -4.87 -19.66
CA ASP A 79 -8.24 -4.57 -20.26
C ASP A 79 -7.19 -4.42 -19.16
N ALA A 80 -6.35 -5.45 -19.02
CA ALA A 80 -5.28 -5.48 -18.04
C ALA A 80 -4.27 -4.32 -18.23
N ASP A 81 -3.98 -3.94 -19.47
CA ASP A 81 -3.02 -2.86 -19.77
C ASP A 81 -3.53 -1.51 -19.24
N LYS A 82 -4.85 -1.28 -19.23
CA LYS A 82 -5.43 -0.04 -18.68
C LYS A 82 -5.35 0.02 -17.15
N ILE A 83 -5.63 -1.09 -16.47
CA ILE A 83 -5.53 -1.15 -14.99
C ILE A 83 -4.07 -0.95 -14.58
N VAL A 84 -3.15 -1.72 -15.18
CA VAL A 84 -1.72 -1.62 -14.86
C VAL A 84 -1.15 -0.27 -15.28
N GLY A 85 -1.57 0.27 -16.43
CA GLY A 85 -1.20 1.60 -16.89
C GLY A 85 -1.58 2.70 -15.90
N ALA A 86 -2.82 2.68 -15.38
CA ALA A 86 -3.25 3.62 -14.35
C ALA A 86 -2.42 3.50 -13.05
N CYS A 87 -2.08 2.27 -12.65
CA CYS A 87 -1.22 2.03 -11.49
C CYS A 87 0.18 2.62 -11.70
N LYS A 88 0.79 2.37 -12.87
CA LYS A 88 2.08 2.93 -13.26
C LYS A 88 2.07 4.46 -13.27
N ASP A 89 1.02 5.05 -13.84
CA ASP A 89 0.81 6.51 -13.87
C ASP A 89 0.65 7.09 -12.46
N GLY A 90 0.18 6.29 -11.50
CA GLY A 90 0.15 6.62 -10.07
C GLY A 90 1.48 6.45 -9.33
N GLY A 91 2.53 5.98 -10.01
CA GLY A 91 3.84 5.74 -9.40
C GLY A 91 4.00 4.41 -8.68
N ILE A 92 3.00 3.52 -8.77
CA ILE A 92 3.09 2.15 -8.23
C ILE A 92 4.22 1.38 -8.94
N ARG A 93 5.00 0.62 -8.17
CA ARG A 93 6.17 -0.16 -8.62
C ARG A 93 5.90 -1.65 -8.72
N GLY A 94 5.00 -2.17 -7.90
CA GLY A 94 4.57 -3.56 -7.89
C GLY A 94 3.06 -3.68 -7.76
N LEU A 95 2.48 -4.72 -8.36
CA LEU A 95 1.06 -5.00 -8.30
C LEU A 95 0.82 -6.43 -7.83
N VAL A 96 0.18 -6.57 -6.68
CA VAL A 96 -0.30 -7.84 -6.12
C VAL A 96 -1.70 -8.11 -6.67
N VAL A 97 -1.89 -9.23 -7.36
CA VAL A 97 -3.21 -9.62 -7.86
C VAL A 97 -3.88 -10.59 -6.90
N VAL A 98 -5.14 -10.33 -6.54
CA VAL A 98 -5.96 -11.28 -5.77
C VAL A 98 -6.35 -12.43 -6.69
N ALA A 99 -5.54 -13.49 -6.73
CA ALA A 99 -5.78 -14.66 -7.56
C ALA A 99 -6.93 -15.52 -7.02
N LYS A 100 -7.07 -15.59 -5.69
CA LYS A 100 -8.20 -16.22 -4.99
C LYS A 100 -8.48 -15.43 -3.71
N HIS A 101 -9.71 -14.97 -3.53
CA HIS A 101 -10.16 -14.32 -2.30
C HIS A 101 -10.89 -15.33 -1.37
N HIS A 102 -11.42 -14.88 -0.23
CA HIS A 102 -12.07 -15.74 0.77
C HIS A 102 -13.26 -16.55 0.22
N ASP A 103 -13.94 -16.07 -0.82
CA ASP A 103 -15.03 -16.82 -1.46
C ASP A 103 -14.53 -18.07 -2.19
N GLY A 104 -13.22 -18.23 -2.39
CA GLY A 104 -12.60 -19.44 -2.96
C GLY A 104 -12.59 -19.48 -4.49
N PHE A 105 -13.18 -18.50 -5.19
CA PHE A 105 -13.14 -18.48 -6.65
C PHE A 105 -11.74 -18.14 -7.17
N CYS A 106 -11.17 -19.05 -7.96
CA CYS A 106 -9.82 -18.87 -8.51
C CYS A 106 -9.88 -18.14 -9.85
N LEU A 107 -9.17 -17.02 -9.99
CA LEU A 107 -9.11 -16.18 -11.21
C LEU A 107 -8.11 -16.67 -12.26
N TRP A 108 -7.58 -17.89 -12.09
CA TRP A 108 -6.77 -18.59 -13.08
C TRP A 108 -7.36 -20.00 -13.31
N PRO A 109 -7.09 -20.64 -14.46
CA PRO A 109 -7.62 -21.96 -14.77
C PRO A 109 -6.89 -23.06 -13.99
N THR A 110 -7.07 -23.09 -12.66
CA THR A 110 -6.48 -24.08 -11.77
C THR A 110 -7.02 -25.49 -12.04
N LYS A 111 -6.20 -26.51 -11.75
CA LYS A 111 -6.62 -27.92 -11.83
C LYS A 111 -7.16 -28.47 -10.51
N THR A 112 -7.15 -27.68 -9.43
CA THR A 112 -7.43 -28.18 -8.07
C THR A 112 -8.90 -28.08 -7.65
N THR A 113 -9.70 -27.26 -8.33
CA THR A 113 -11.13 -27.09 -8.08
C THR A 113 -11.83 -26.67 -9.38
N ASP A 114 -13.09 -27.07 -9.56
CA ASP A 114 -13.93 -26.56 -10.64
C ASP A 114 -14.40 -25.12 -10.39
N TYR A 115 -14.32 -24.61 -9.15
CA TYR A 115 -14.73 -23.25 -8.82
C TYR A 115 -13.66 -22.22 -9.20
N ASN A 116 -13.46 -22.06 -10.52
CA ASN A 116 -12.45 -21.18 -11.09
C ASN A 116 -12.92 -20.50 -12.39
N ILE A 117 -12.11 -19.57 -12.90
CA ILE A 117 -12.42 -18.71 -14.05
C ILE A 117 -12.81 -19.45 -15.33
N SER A 118 -12.40 -20.70 -15.52
CA SER A 118 -12.82 -21.53 -16.67
C SER A 118 -14.31 -21.87 -16.68
N ARG A 119 -15.00 -21.72 -15.53
CA ARG A 119 -16.46 -21.84 -15.41
C ARG A 119 -17.21 -20.53 -15.64
N SER A 120 -16.51 -19.45 -15.97
CA SER A 120 -17.11 -18.15 -16.31
C SER A 120 -17.10 -17.88 -17.82
N PRO A 121 -17.94 -16.96 -18.33
CA PRO A 121 -17.89 -16.51 -19.72
C PRO A 121 -16.61 -15.74 -20.09
N PHE A 122 -15.75 -15.40 -19.12
CA PHE A 122 -14.54 -14.63 -19.37
C PHE A 122 -13.65 -15.27 -20.44
N ARG A 123 -13.42 -14.52 -21.53
CA ARG A 123 -12.73 -15.01 -22.74
C ARG A 123 -13.30 -16.35 -23.27
N GLY A 124 -14.61 -16.54 -23.17
CA GLY A 124 -15.28 -17.78 -23.57
C GLY A 124 -14.88 -19.01 -22.76
N GLY A 125 -14.61 -18.83 -21.46
CA GLY A 125 -14.17 -19.90 -20.55
C GLY A 125 -12.70 -20.30 -20.68
N LYS A 126 -11.91 -19.56 -21.46
CA LYS A 126 -10.48 -19.81 -21.69
C LYS A 126 -9.56 -18.74 -21.11
N GLY A 127 -10.13 -17.80 -20.36
CA GLY A 127 -9.38 -16.69 -19.81
C GLY A 127 -8.51 -17.08 -18.62
N ASP A 128 -7.48 -16.28 -18.41
CA ASP A 128 -6.60 -16.36 -17.24
C ASP A 128 -6.30 -14.93 -16.81
N TYR A 129 -7.06 -14.43 -15.82
CA TYR A 129 -6.96 -13.05 -15.37
C TYR A 129 -5.59 -12.77 -14.73
N VAL A 130 -5.08 -13.72 -13.96
CA VAL A 130 -3.75 -13.65 -13.34
C VAL A 130 -2.68 -13.49 -14.42
N ARG A 131 -2.76 -14.25 -15.52
CA ARG A 131 -1.87 -14.12 -16.67
C ARG A 131 -1.97 -12.77 -17.37
N GLU A 132 -3.19 -12.29 -17.62
CA GLU A 132 -3.40 -11.03 -18.34
C GLU A 132 -2.81 -9.84 -17.53
N ILE A 133 -3.01 -9.82 -16.20
CA ILE A 133 -2.39 -8.81 -15.31
C ILE A 133 -0.87 -8.98 -15.24
N GLU A 134 -0.36 -10.21 -15.10
CA GLU A 134 1.09 -10.48 -15.06
C GLU A 134 1.80 -9.93 -16.30
N ARG A 135 1.30 -10.24 -17.49
CA ARG A 135 1.85 -9.76 -18.76
C ARG A 135 1.80 -8.24 -18.86
N ALA A 136 0.70 -7.62 -18.45
CA ALA A 136 0.56 -6.17 -18.42
C ALA A 136 1.59 -5.54 -17.47
N CYS A 137 1.80 -6.11 -16.28
CA CYS A 137 2.85 -5.67 -15.34
C CYS A 137 4.23 -5.72 -15.99
N ARG A 138 4.63 -6.85 -16.61
CA ARG A 138 5.93 -6.96 -17.29
C ARG A 138 6.09 -5.93 -18.40
N LYS A 139 5.07 -5.79 -19.25
CA LYS A 139 5.05 -4.82 -20.35
C LYS A 139 5.21 -3.39 -19.84
N ALA A 140 4.60 -3.08 -18.70
CA ALA A 140 4.67 -1.76 -18.07
C ALA A 140 5.96 -1.53 -17.26
N GLY A 141 6.74 -2.58 -16.96
CA GLY A 141 7.90 -2.53 -16.06
C GLY A 141 7.53 -2.53 -14.58
N LEU A 142 6.33 -2.99 -14.23
CA LEU A 142 5.88 -3.20 -12.84
C LEU A 142 6.23 -4.62 -12.39
N LYS A 143 6.57 -4.76 -11.10
CA LYS A 143 6.74 -6.07 -10.47
C LYS A 143 5.37 -6.73 -10.27
N PHE A 144 5.33 -8.05 -10.37
CA PHE A 144 4.10 -8.84 -10.27
C PHE A 144 4.10 -9.68 -8.99
N GLY A 145 3.07 -9.51 -8.16
CA GLY A 145 2.85 -10.22 -6.91
C GLY A 145 1.52 -10.95 -6.92
N VAL A 146 1.32 -11.88 -5.98
CA VAL A 146 0.10 -12.69 -5.90
C VAL A 146 -0.43 -12.71 -4.48
N TYR A 147 -1.74 -12.49 -4.35
CA TYR A 147 -2.52 -12.81 -3.16
C TYR A 147 -3.29 -14.10 -3.44
N CYS A 148 -3.27 -15.03 -2.49
CA CYS A 148 -4.07 -16.25 -2.55
C CYS A 148 -4.56 -16.59 -1.14
N SER A 149 -5.85 -16.40 -0.92
CA SER A 149 -6.42 -16.50 0.42
C SER A 149 -6.23 -17.90 1.02
N PRO A 150 -5.66 -18.01 2.24
CA PRO A 150 -5.66 -19.26 2.98
C PRO A 150 -7.07 -19.72 3.37
N TRP A 151 -7.95 -18.77 3.73
CA TRP A 151 -9.35 -19.04 4.02
C TRP A 151 -10.14 -19.23 2.73
N ASP A 152 -10.88 -20.33 2.64
CA ASP A 152 -11.65 -20.69 1.43
C ASP A 152 -13.05 -21.15 1.82
N ARG A 153 -14.03 -20.28 1.58
CA ARG A 153 -15.45 -20.48 1.89
C ARG A 153 -16.16 -21.37 0.87
N ASN A 154 -15.50 -21.75 -0.24
CA ASN A 154 -16.07 -22.66 -1.22
C ASN A 154 -15.74 -24.12 -0.91
N SER A 155 -14.49 -24.42 -0.56
CA SER A 155 -14.00 -25.80 -0.45
C SER A 155 -14.71 -26.60 0.64
N ALA A 156 -15.33 -27.71 0.26
CA ALA A 156 -15.90 -28.69 1.19
C ALA A 156 -14.83 -29.28 2.14
N HIS A 157 -13.54 -29.19 1.78
CA HIS A 157 -12.43 -29.72 2.55
C HIS A 157 -11.77 -28.70 3.48
N TYR A 158 -12.23 -27.44 3.51
CA TYR A 158 -11.63 -26.44 4.39
C TYR A 158 -11.61 -26.90 5.87
N ALA A 159 -10.58 -26.55 6.63
CA ALA A 159 -10.25 -27.08 7.96
C ALA A 159 -9.87 -28.58 8.01
N THR A 160 -9.37 -29.16 6.90
CA THR A 160 -8.84 -30.54 6.85
C THR A 160 -7.50 -30.61 6.13
N ASP A 161 -6.73 -31.67 6.35
CA ASP A 161 -5.46 -31.89 5.64
C ASP A 161 -5.63 -31.98 4.12
N LYS A 162 -6.80 -32.42 3.63
CA LYS A 162 -7.08 -32.46 2.19
C LYS A 162 -7.09 -31.06 1.58
N TYR A 163 -7.57 -30.05 2.31
CA TYR A 163 -7.50 -28.68 1.83
C TYR A 163 -6.08 -28.13 1.83
N ILE A 164 -5.23 -28.53 2.78
CA ILE A 164 -3.81 -28.14 2.77
C ILE A 164 -3.12 -28.64 1.49
N GLU A 165 -3.41 -29.86 1.05
CA GLU A 165 -2.94 -30.38 -0.25
C GLU A 165 -3.44 -29.53 -1.44
N ILE A 166 -4.74 -29.20 -1.46
CA ILE A 166 -5.34 -28.34 -2.49
C ILE A 166 -4.65 -26.97 -2.53
N PHE A 167 -4.49 -26.35 -1.36
CA PHE A 167 -3.89 -25.02 -1.22
C PHE A 167 -2.41 -25.03 -1.66
N HIS A 168 -1.63 -26.03 -1.26
CA HIS A 168 -0.23 -26.17 -1.68
C HIS A 168 -0.12 -26.35 -3.20
N ASN A 169 -1.02 -27.12 -3.81
CA ASN A 169 -1.06 -27.27 -5.27
C ASN A 169 -1.46 -25.96 -5.98
N GLN A 170 -2.39 -25.17 -5.42
CA GLN A 170 -2.72 -23.83 -5.94
C GLN A 170 -1.51 -22.89 -5.88
N LEU A 171 -0.82 -22.85 -4.74
CA LEU A 171 0.40 -22.06 -4.58
C LEU A 171 1.49 -22.51 -5.55
N LYS A 172 1.66 -23.82 -5.75
CA LYS A 172 2.58 -24.36 -6.76
C LYS A 172 2.24 -23.85 -8.16
N GLU A 173 0.98 -23.90 -8.59
CA GLU A 173 0.59 -23.42 -9.91
C GLU A 173 0.86 -21.91 -10.10
N LEU A 174 0.69 -21.11 -9.05
CA LEU A 174 0.93 -19.66 -9.10
C LEU A 174 2.44 -19.31 -9.08
N LEU A 175 3.28 -20.17 -8.51
CA LEU A 175 4.67 -19.84 -8.16
C LEU A 175 5.72 -20.75 -8.85
N ASP A 176 5.33 -21.78 -9.62
CA ASP A 176 6.25 -22.70 -10.32
C ASP A 176 7.03 -22.09 -11.50
N GLY A 177 6.91 -20.78 -11.70
CA GLY A 177 7.58 -20.04 -12.77
C GLY A 177 6.73 -19.86 -14.02
N ARG A 178 5.54 -20.49 -14.12
CA ARG A 178 4.66 -20.22 -15.27
C ARG A 178 4.28 -18.75 -15.36
N TYR A 179 4.03 -18.07 -14.24
CA TYR A 179 3.73 -16.62 -14.16
C TYR A 179 4.99 -15.75 -14.05
N GLY A 180 6.17 -16.30 -14.35
CA GLY A 180 7.44 -15.59 -14.22
C GLY A 180 7.88 -15.37 -12.77
N GLU A 181 8.69 -14.33 -12.57
CA GLU A 181 9.22 -13.95 -11.25
C GLU A 181 8.14 -13.26 -10.41
N VAL A 182 7.80 -13.83 -9.26
CA VAL A 182 6.84 -13.23 -8.31
C VAL A 182 7.62 -12.49 -7.23
N PHE A 183 7.45 -11.17 -7.13
CA PHE A 183 8.19 -10.38 -6.14
C PHE A 183 7.60 -10.52 -4.73
N GLU A 184 6.29 -10.75 -4.64
CA GLU A 184 5.57 -10.82 -3.37
C GLU A 184 4.45 -11.86 -3.39
N MET A 185 4.39 -12.65 -2.33
CA MET A 185 3.26 -13.54 -2.01
C MET A 185 2.56 -13.02 -0.75
N TRP A 186 1.30 -12.60 -0.91
CA TRP A 186 0.51 -11.95 0.13
C TRP A 186 -0.48 -12.95 0.76
N PHE A 187 -0.26 -13.27 2.03
CA PHE A 187 -1.09 -14.20 2.79
C PHE A 187 -1.94 -13.47 3.83
N ASP A 188 -3.24 -13.42 3.54
CA ASP A 188 -4.23 -12.84 4.43
C ASP A 188 -4.40 -13.61 5.75
N GLY A 189 -4.50 -12.86 6.84
CA GLY A 189 -4.79 -13.37 8.18
C GLY A 189 -6.29 -13.47 8.48
N ALA A 190 -7.15 -12.81 7.71
CA ALA A 190 -8.59 -12.74 7.95
C ALA A 190 -9.27 -14.12 7.82
N ASN A 191 -10.15 -14.41 8.78
CA ASN A 191 -10.88 -15.67 8.85
C ASN A 191 -12.19 -15.49 9.64
N GLY A 192 -13.32 -15.40 8.94
CA GLY A 192 -14.64 -15.27 9.56
C GLY A 192 -15.24 -16.59 10.04
N GLY A 193 -14.64 -17.73 9.68
CA GLY A 193 -15.08 -19.07 10.08
C GLY A 193 -16.30 -19.60 9.33
N ASP A 194 -17.30 -18.80 8.99
CA ASP A 194 -18.52 -19.22 8.28
C ASP A 194 -18.34 -19.28 6.75
N GLY A 195 -19.03 -20.21 6.08
CA GLY A 195 -18.95 -20.32 4.63
C GLY A 195 -19.87 -21.38 4.04
N TRP A 196 -19.96 -21.40 2.71
CA TRP A 196 -20.73 -22.40 1.97
C TRP A 196 -20.15 -23.80 2.11
N TYR A 197 -18.83 -23.94 2.01
CA TYR A 197 -18.05 -25.18 2.23
C TYR A 197 -18.67 -26.42 1.55
N GLY A 198 -18.89 -26.36 0.24
CA GLY A 198 -19.49 -27.47 -0.50
C GLY A 198 -21.00 -27.64 -0.31
N GLY A 199 -21.68 -26.65 0.28
CA GLY A 199 -23.12 -26.72 0.60
C GLY A 199 -23.42 -27.11 2.05
N ALA A 200 -22.39 -27.20 2.91
CA ALA A 200 -22.57 -27.46 4.33
C ALA A 200 -23.12 -26.24 5.09
N ASN A 201 -22.87 -25.02 4.61
CA ASN A 201 -23.39 -23.77 5.20
C ASN A 201 -23.13 -23.67 6.71
N GLU A 202 -21.89 -23.86 7.12
CA GLU A 202 -21.49 -23.99 8.52
C GLU A 202 -20.37 -23.03 8.91
N THR A 203 -20.01 -23.03 10.20
CA THR A 203 -18.83 -22.35 10.72
C THR A 203 -17.76 -23.37 11.07
N ARG A 204 -16.56 -23.19 10.54
CA ARG A 204 -15.40 -24.04 10.81
C ARG A 204 -14.35 -23.29 11.62
N LYS A 205 -13.73 -23.97 12.58
CA LYS A 205 -12.55 -23.50 13.31
C LYS A 205 -11.33 -24.28 12.85
N ILE A 206 -10.25 -23.59 12.55
CA ILE A 206 -8.99 -24.22 12.17
C ILE A 206 -8.12 -24.49 13.41
N PRO A 207 -7.36 -25.59 13.45
CA PRO A 207 -6.40 -25.82 14.52
C PRO A 207 -5.23 -24.82 14.44
N LYS A 208 -4.48 -24.70 15.54
CA LYS A 208 -3.23 -23.95 15.53
C LYS A 208 -2.27 -24.54 14.50
N ASN A 209 -1.54 -23.69 13.78
CA ASN A 209 -0.59 -24.08 12.73
C ASN A 209 -1.22 -24.86 11.55
N TYR A 210 -2.54 -24.79 11.36
CA TYR A 210 -3.26 -25.48 10.28
C TYR A 210 -2.61 -25.33 8.90
N TYR A 211 -2.25 -24.09 8.51
CA TYR A 211 -1.68 -23.80 7.20
C TYR A 211 -0.20 -24.16 7.04
N ARG A 212 0.47 -24.62 8.10
CA ARG A 212 1.89 -25.05 8.08
C ARG A 212 2.81 -24.05 7.37
N PHE A 213 2.67 -22.76 7.70
CA PHE A 213 3.33 -21.67 6.96
C PHE A 213 4.85 -21.79 6.86
N ASP A 214 5.53 -22.37 7.85
CA ASP A 214 6.97 -22.62 7.77
C ASP A 214 7.35 -23.57 6.62
N GLU A 215 6.52 -24.58 6.34
CA GLU A 215 6.69 -25.48 5.19
C GLU A 215 6.36 -24.73 3.90
N VAL A 216 5.26 -23.96 3.89
CA VAL A 216 4.84 -23.14 2.75
C VAL A 216 5.92 -22.16 2.34
N PHE A 217 6.51 -21.40 3.27
CA PHE A 217 7.54 -20.41 2.98
C PHE A 217 8.80 -21.06 2.42
N LYS A 218 9.25 -22.19 2.98
CA LYS A 218 10.40 -22.94 2.46
C LYS A 218 10.16 -23.45 1.04
N PHE A 219 9.01 -24.06 0.82
CA PHE A 219 8.60 -24.57 -0.49
C PHE A 219 8.51 -23.44 -1.54
N ILE A 220 7.86 -22.34 -1.21
CA ILE A 220 7.72 -21.20 -2.13
C ILE A 220 9.09 -20.58 -2.41
N ARG A 221 9.96 -20.41 -1.41
CA ARG A 221 11.31 -19.86 -1.64
C ARG A 221 12.15 -20.76 -2.54
N ALA A 222 11.94 -22.07 -2.52
CA ALA A 222 12.60 -22.99 -3.44
C ALA A 222 12.13 -22.80 -4.90
N LEU A 223 10.88 -22.40 -5.12
CA LEU A 223 10.35 -22.09 -6.45
C LEU A 223 10.68 -20.66 -6.90
N GLN A 224 10.65 -19.70 -5.97
CA GLN A 224 10.83 -18.27 -6.19
C GLN A 224 11.84 -17.72 -5.18
N PRO A 225 13.15 -17.82 -5.43
CA PRO A 225 14.18 -17.44 -4.44
C PRO A 225 14.16 -15.97 -4.02
N LYS A 226 13.58 -15.08 -4.85
CA LYS A 226 13.51 -13.64 -4.61
C LYS A 226 12.17 -13.14 -4.06
N VAL A 227 11.18 -14.02 -3.88
CA VAL A 227 9.86 -13.62 -3.37
C VAL A 227 9.98 -13.14 -1.93
N THR A 228 9.25 -12.09 -1.57
CA THR A 228 9.02 -11.67 -0.18
C THR A 228 7.62 -12.09 0.26
N PHE A 229 7.46 -12.37 1.55
CA PHE A 229 6.16 -12.72 2.10
C PHE A 229 5.55 -11.56 2.89
N PHE A 230 4.28 -11.27 2.60
CA PHE A 230 3.41 -10.57 3.54
C PHE A 230 2.60 -11.60 4.32
N SER A 231 2.66 -11.56 5.65
CA SER A 231 1.83 -12.42 6.52
C SER A 231 1.88 -11.98 7.98
N ASP A 232 0.92 -12.44 8.78
CA ASP A 232 0.98 -12.37 10.23
C ASP A 232 2.03 -13.29 10.87
N GLN A 233 2.59 -14.24 10.09
CA GLN A 233 3.63 -15.14 10.56
C GLN A 233 4.91 -14.39 10.89
N PRO A 234 5.56 -14.63 12.05
CA PRO A 234 6.79 -13.94 12.43
C PRO A 234 7.92 -14.00 11.40
N SER A 235 8.04 -15.08 10.64
CA SER A 235 9.09 -15.31 9.65
C SER A 235 8.87 -14.63 8.30
N ALA A 236 7.73 -13.97 8.10
CA ALA A 236 7.46 -13.14 6.92
C ALA A 236 8.27 -11.84 6.96
N GLU A 237 8.54 -11.25 5.80
CA GLU A 237 9.35 -10.03 5.72
C GLU A 237 8.52 -8.76 5.77
N TYR A 238 7.25 -8.85 5.40
CA TYR A 238 6.28 -7.79 5.51
C TYR A 238 5.13 -8.22 6.42
N HIS A 239 4.66 -7.28 7.23
CA HIS A 239 3.56 -7.53 8.16
C HIS A 239 2.54 -6.40 8.10
N TRP A 240 1.33 -6.76 8.49
CA TRP A 240 0.24 -5.82 8.68
C TRP A 240 0.49 -4.90 9.90
N PRO A 241 0.37 -3.57 9.78
CA PRO A 241 0.51 -2.63 10.89
C PRO A 241 -0.74 -2.53 11.78
N TYR A 242 -1.64 -3.53 11.72
CA TYR A 242 -2.87 -3.61 12.50
C TYR A 242 -3.89 -2.50 12.23
N ASN A 243 -3.87 -1.93 11.02
CA ASN A 243 -4.88 -0.98 10.56
C ASN A 243 -5.01 -1.02 9.02
N GLU A 244 -6.21 -0.76 8.50
CA GLU A 244 -6.47 -0.64 7.06
C GLU A 244 -6.58 0.84 6.62
N CYS A 245 -6.00 1.75 7.41
CA CYS A 245 -5.99 3.18 7.12
C CYS A 245 -4.71 3.61 6.43
N GLY A 246 -3.73 2.72 6.21
CA GLY A 246 -2.47 3.04 5.56
C GLY A 246 -1.49 3.80 6.45
N ASP A 247 -1.58 3.65 7.77
CA ASP A 247 -0.68 4.29 8.74
C ASP A 247 0.38 3.31 9.26
N VAL A 248 1.63 3.76 9.34
CA VAL A 248 2.73 3.09 10.02
C VAL A 248 3.13 3.90 11.25
N ASP A 249 3.30 3.22 12.39
CA ASP A 249 3.95 3.81 13.55
C ASP A 249 5.48 3.69 13.39
N PRO A 250 6.22 4.82 13.28
CA PRO A 250 7.67 4.81 13.04
C PRO A 250 8.48 4.24 14.21
N VAL A 251 7.89 4.11 15.40
CA VAL A 251 8.57 3.58 16.59
C VAL A 251 8.62 2.04 16.56
N LEU A 252 7.68 1.42 15.87
CA LEU A 252 7.62 -0.01 15.72
C LEU A 252 8.37 -0.38 14.44
N CYS A 253 9.52 -1.04 14.54
CA CYS A 253 9.93 -1.95 13.48
C CYS A 253 9.36 -3.32 13.84
N ALA A 254 8.88 -4.09 12.86
CA ALA A 254 8.30 -5.39 13.14
C ALA A 254 9.39 -6.41 13.51
N ASN A 255 9.89 -6.35 14.74
CA ASN A 255 10.63 -7.46 15.33
C ASN A 255 9.61 -8.44 15.90
N ARG A 256 9.26 -9.46 15.12
CA ARG A 256 8.38 -10.54 15.56
C ARG A 256 9.22 -11.79 15.79
N GLY A 257 9.37 -12.18 17.06
CA GLY A 257 10.00 -13.46 17.41
C GLY A 257 11.47 -13.61 16.96
N GLY A 258 12.23 -12.51 16.87
CA GLY A 258 13.63 -12.56 16.44
C GLY A 258 13.82 -12.54 14.93
N TYR A 259 12.79 -12.24 14.14
CA TYR A 259 12.85 -11.97 12.71
C TYR A 259 12.75 -10.48 12.39
N TYR A 260 13.35 -10.08 11.27
CA TYR A 260 13.27 -8.71 10.77
C TYR A 260 12.13 -8.59 9.77
N GLY A 261 11.13 -7.80 10.13
CA GLY A 261 10.04 -7.43 9.24
C GLY A 261 9.90 -5.92 9.09
N GLN A 262 9.31 -5.53 7.96
CA GLN A 262 8.87 -4.17 7.66
C GLN A 262 7.33 -4.11 7.71
N TRP A 263 6.78 -2.95 8.03
CA TRP A 263 5.34 -2.75 7.89
C TRP A 263 4.98 -2.48 6.44
N GLU A 264 3.97 -3.18 5.94
CA GLU A 264 3.29 -2.82 4.70
C GLU A 264 1.89 -2.34 5.06
N ALA A 265 1.65 -1.04 4.87
CA ALA A 265 0.42 -0.37 5.23
C ALA A 265 -0.53 -0.36 4.03
N ASP A 266 -1.44 -1.31 4.06
CA ASP A 266 -2.48 -1.49 3.08
C ASP A 266 -3.73 -0.66 3.45
N PHE A 267 -4.41 -0.16 2.43
CA PHE A 267 -5.70 0.52 2.59
C PHE A 267 -6.49 0.52 1.28
N PRO A 268 -7.82 0.42 1.33
CA PRO A 268 -8.63 0.51 0.12
C PRO A 268 -8.68 1.96 -0.39
N MET A 269 -8.55 2.15 -1.71
CA MET A 269 -8.69 3.47 -2.33
C MET A 269 -10.15 3.98 -2.28
N ARG A 270 -11.12 3.07 -2.22
CA ARG A 270 -12.53 3.34 -1.93
C ARG A 270 -12.83 3.07 -0.45
N PRO A 271 -14.05 3.31 0.07
CA PRO A 271 -14.42 2.82 1.40
C PRO A 271 -14.23 1.30 1.55
N GLY A 272 -14.50 0.53 0.50
CA GLY A 272 -14.33 -0.92 0.44
C GLY A 272 -13.14 -1.42 -0.39
N TRP A 273 -12.76 -2.69 -0.21
CA TRP A 273 -11.70 -3.34 -1.00
C TRP A 273 -12.19 -3.74 -2.39
N PHE A 274 -13.43 -4.23 -2.47
CA PHE A 274 -14.09 -4.52 -3.75
C PHE A 274 -14.86 -3.31 -4.26
N TYR A 275 -15.16 -3.33 -5.57
CA TYR A 275 -15.99 -2.30 -6.16
C TYR A 275 -17.43 -2.42 -5.67
N HIS A 276 -17.97 -1.30 -5.19
CA HIS A 276 -19.35 -1.13 -4.80
C HIS A 276 -19.96 0.08 -5.51
N GLU A 277 -21.10 -0.09 -6.18
CA GLU A 277 -21.74 1.01 -6.94
C GLU A 277 -22.09 2.19 -6.02
N LYS A 278 -22.50 1.90 -4.77
CA LYS A 278 -22.80 2.92 -3.74
C LYS A 278 -21.59 3.75 -3.30
N GLU A 279 -20.39 3.35 -3.71
CA GLU A 279 -19.11 4.01 -3.39
C GLU A 279 -18.56 4.83 -4.55
N ARG A 280 -19.27 4.88 -5.68
CA ARG A 280 -18.97 5.82 -6.75
C ARG A 280 -19.02 7.26 -6.22
N GLY A 281 -18.02 8.06 -6.56
CA GLY A 281 -17.84 9.43 -6.02
C GLY A 281 -17.17 9.48 -4.64
N LYS A 282 -16.78 8.34 -4.06
CA LYS A 282 -16.14 8.25 -2.73
C LYS A 282 -14.68 7.78 -2.79
N THR A 283 -14.08 7.79 -3.97
CA THR A 283 -12.67 7.52 -4.15
C THR A 283 -11.83 8.50 -3.34
N LYS A 284 -10.87 7.99 -2.57
CA LYS A 284 -9.90 8.80 -1.84
C LYS A 284 -9.11 9.64 -2.83
N HIS A 285 -9.18 10.96 -2.69
CA HIS A 285 -8.55 11.89 -3.62
C HIS A 285 -7.00 11.87 -3.51
N ALA A 286 -6.31 12.43 -4.51
CA ALA A 286 -4.85 12.48 -4.59
C ALA A 286 -4.14 12.96 -3.31
N ALA A 287 -4.63 14.02 -2.66
CA ALA A 287 -4.04 14.53 -1.42
C ALA A 287 -4.15 13.54 -0.25
N TYR A 288 -5.18 12.70 -0.22
CA TYR A 288 -5.30 11.63 0.77
C TYR A 288 -4.22 10.58 0.54
N LEU A 289 -4.03 10.15 -0.71
CA LEU A 289 -2.96 9.21 -1.08
C LEU A 289 -1.58 9.78 -0.73
N MET A 290 -1.33 11.08 -0.95
CA MET A 290 -0.09 11.73 -0.52
C MET A 290 0.08 11.71 1.01
N ASN A 291 -0.98 11.97 1.77
CA ASN A 291 -0.95 11.86 3.23
C ASN A 291 -0.69 10.42 3.69
N ARG A 292 -1.23 9.41 3.00
CA ARG A 292 -0.92 8.00 3.27
C ARG A 292 0.53 7.67 2.95
N TYR A 293 1.07 8.17 1.84
CA TYR A 293 2.50 8.01 1.52
C TYR A 293 3.40 8.53 2.64
N LEU A 294 3.15 9.74 3.15
CA LEU A 294 3.90 10.30 4.29
C LEU A 294 3.70 9.48 5.58
N ALA A 295 2.51 8.93 5.80
CA ALA A 295 2.20 8.12 6.98
C ALA A 295 2.70 6.67 6.90
N SER A 296 3.15 6.20 5.74
CA SER A 296 3.63 4.84 5.49
C SER A 296 5.10 4.83 5.06
N VAL A 297 5.39 5.14 3.79
CA VAL A 297 6.76 5.25 3.26
C VAL A 297 7.57 6.29 4.02
N GLY A 298 6.97 7.45 4.34
CA GLY A 298 7.61 8.48 5.15
C GLY A 298 7.98 8.02 6.57
N ASN A 299 7.38 6.93 7.06
CA ASN A 299 7.66 6.30 8.34
C ASN A 299 8.47 5.00 8.20
N GLY A 300 9.10 4.76 7.05
CA GLY A 300 9.96 3.60 6.81
C GLY A 300 9.21 2.29 6.55
N GLY A 301 7.91 2.35 6.24
CA GLY A 301 7.14 1.20 5.76
C GLY A 301 6.96 1.18 4.25
N THR A 302 6.11 0.28 3.78
CA THR A 302 5.61 0.21 2.40
C THR A 302 4.17 0.69 2.36
N MET A 303 3.78 1.38 1.29
CA MET A 303 2.41 1.77 1.01
C MET A 303 1.78 0.77 0.04
N ASN A 304 0.66 0.16 0.40
CA ASN A 304 -0.09 -0.75 -0.48
C ASN A 304 -1.49 -0.20 -0.75
N ILE A 305 -1.76 0.19 -2.00
CA ILE A 305 -3.02 0.84 -2.40
C ILE A 305 -4.00 -0.23 -2.91
N GLY A 306 -5.17 -0.33 -2.29
CA GLY A 306 -6.26 -1.20 -2.75
C GLY A 306 -6.93 -0.66 -4.01
N ILE A 307 -6.86 -1.44 -5.09
CA ILE A 307 -7.39 -1.13 -6.42
C ILE A 307 -8.59 -2.03 -6.72
N SER A 308 -9.71 -1.44 -7.12
CA SER A 308 -10.99 -2.15 -7.24
C SER A 308 -11.67 -1.90 -8.60
N PRO A 309 -11.34 -2.69 -9.66
CA PRO A 309 -12.05 -2.60 -10.94
C PRO A 309 -13.55 -2.88 -10.79
N ASN A 310 -14.35 -2.23 -11.62
CA ASN A 310 -15.80 -2.38 -11.64
C ASN A 310 -16.27 -3.67 -12.37
N LYS A 311 -17.58 -3.86 -12.48
CA LYS A 311 -18.20 -5.05 -13.13
C LYS A 311 -17.88 -5.17 -14.63
N GLU A 312 -17.49 -4.08 -15.29
CA GLU A 312 -17.04 -4.10 -16.69
C GLU A 312 -15.56 -4.49 -16.82
N GLY A 313 -14.83 -4.62 -15.70
CA GLY A 313 -13.42 -4.99 -15.66
C GLY A 313 -12.46 -3.81 -15.85
N VAL A 314 -12.89 -2.58 -15.55
CA VAL A 314 -12.07 -1.36 -15.69
C VAL A 314 -12.06 -0.57 -14.39
N LEU A 315 -11.07 0.31 -14.22
CA LEU A 315 -11.09 1.30 -13.15
C LEU A 315 -12.04 2.45 -13.52
N ASP A 316 -12.77 2.97 -12.55
CA ASP A 316 -13.57 4.18 -12.74
C ASP A 316 -12.65 5.39 -12.93
N GLU A 317 -13.12 6.41 -13.66
CA GLU A 317 -12.31 7.57 -14.01
C GLU A 317 -11.79 8.35 -12.77
N GLU A 318 -12.55 8.35 -11.68
CA GLU A 318 -12.14 8.95 -10.40
C GLU A 318 -10.91 8.26 -9.79
N ASP A 319 -10.82 6.94 -9.92
CA ASP A 319 -9.69 6.13 -9.43
C ASP A 319 -8.43 6.45 -10.22
N VAL A 320 -8.56 6.51 -11.55
CA VAL A 320 -7.47 6.88 -12.46
C VAL A 320 -6.98 8.31 -12.18
N LYS A 321 -7.91 9.26 -11.99
CA LYS A 321 -7.58 10.66 -11.65
C LYS A 321 -6.88 10.77 -10.30
N ALA A 322 -7.33 10.02 -9.28
CA ALA A 322 -6.71 10.03 -7.96
C ALA A 322 -5.27 9.51 -8.00
N LEU A 323 -5.03 8.38 -8.68
CA LEU A 323 -3.69 7.82 -8.87
C LEU A 323 -2.76 8.80 -9.60
N LYS A 324 -3.19 9.31 -10.76
CA LYS A 324 -2.40 10.27 -11.53
C LYS A 324 -2.11 11.54 -10.73
N GLY A 325 -3.11 12.08 -10.03
CA GLY A 325 -2.95 13.25 -9.18
C GLY A 325 -1.96 13.00 -8.03
N PHE A 326 -1.99 11.81 -7.43
CA PHE A 326 -1.02 11.43 -6.40
C PHE A 326 0.42 11.44 -6.94
N LYS A 327 0.64 10.89 -8.12
CA LYS A 327 1.97 10.93 -8.77
C LYS A 327 2.45 12.36 -8.98
N VAL A 328 1.59 13.24 -9.50
CA VAL A 328 1.91 14.66 -9.69
C VAL A 328 2.28 15.32 -8.36
N LEU A 329 1.49 15.10 -7.30
CA LEU A 329 1.79 15.65 -5.96
C LEU A 329 3.12 15.13 -5.41
N LYS A 330 3.37 13.83 -5.52
CA LYS A 330 4.61 13.21 -5.03
C LYS A 330 5.82 13.72 -5.80
N ASP A 331 5.74 13.79 -7.12
CA ASP A 331 6.82 14.30 -7.95
C ASP A 331 7.10 15.77 -7.63
N ALA A 332 6.06 16.61 -7.52
CA ALA A 332 6.20 18.02 -7.14
C ALA A 332 6.84 18.18 -5.76
N PHE A 333 6.48 17.32 -4.80
CA PHE A 333 7.08 17.30 -3.46
C PHE A 333 8.59 17.05 -3.49
N PHE A 334 9.08 16.20 -4.41
CA PHE A 334 10.51 15.87 -4.54
C PHE A 334 11.25 16.65 -5.64
N SER A 335 10.56 17.32 -6.58
CA SER A 335 11.16 18.08 -7.68
C SER A 335 11.72 19.42 -7.27
N CYS A 336 11.29 19.93 -6.11
CA CYS A 336 11.96 21.01 -5.40
C CYS A 336 12.80 20.39 -4.28
N PRO A 337 13.98 19.79 -4.58
CA PRO A 337 14.87 19.35 -3.53
C PRO A 337 15.16 20.59 -2.68
N VAL A 338 14.77 20.55 -1.42
CA VAL A 338 15.24 21.53 -0.45
C VAL A 338 16.75 21.39 -0.47
N LYS A 339 17.45 22.34 -1.12
CA LYS A 339 18.82 22.61 -0.66
C LYS A 339 18.65 22.89 0.81
N ASN A 340 19.31 22.07 1.61
CA ASN A 340 19.28 22.21 3.04
C ASN A 340 20.10 23.46 3.41
N ASP A 341 19.46 24.61 3.29
CA ASP A 341 19.89 25.89 3.84
C ASP A 341 18.91 26.43 4.90
N GLY A 342 18.02 25.55 5.41
CA GLY A 342 17.26 25.77 6.65
C GLY A 342 16.18 26.85 6.60
N LYS A 343 15.36 26.91 5.53
CA LYS A 343 14.31 27.96 5.39
C LYS A 343 12.87 27.48 5.28
N PHE A 344 12.63 26.23 4.86
CA PHE A 344 11.29 25.64 4.78
C PHE A 344 11.30 24.27 5.42
N ASN A 345 10.37 24.05 6.36
CA ASN A 345 10.17 22.77 7.02
C ASN A 345 8.72 22.33 6.78
N PHE A 346 8.53 21.03 6.59
CA PHE A 346 7.21 20.44 6.70
C PHE A 346 7.09 19.83 8.09
N VAL A 347 6.12 20.30 8.87
CA VAL A 347 5.89 19.81 10.23
C VAL A 347 4.56 19.08 10.25
N GLN A 348 4.57 17.84 10.71
CA GLN A 348 3.37 17.08 10.98
C GLN A 348 2.97 17.31 12.44
N THR A 349 1.75 17.78 12.69
CA THR A 349 1.21 17.87 14.05
C THR A 349 -0.16 17.20 14.14
N LYS A 350 -0.58 16.87 15.36
CA LYS A 350 -1.95 16.50 15.68
C LYS A 350 -2.62 17.73 16.29
N ASP A 351 -3.80 18.08 15.80
CA ASP A 351 -4.62 19.08 16.48
C ASP A 351 -5.24 18.51 17.78
N GLU A 352 -5.93 19.36 18.53
CA GLU A 352 -6.62 19.02 19.79
C GLU A 352 -7.68 17.90 19.64
N ASN A 353 -8.10 17.59 18.41
CA ASN A 353 -9.02 16.50 18.08
C ASN A 353 -8.30 15.26 17.53
N GLY A 354 -6.96 15.25 17.54
CA GLY A 354 -6.14 14.14 17.04
C GLY A 354 -5.99 14.08 15.52
N VAL A 355 -6.43 15.09 14.77
CA VAL A 355 -6.32 15.13 13.31
C VAL A 355 -4.90 15.46 12.91
N LYS A 356 -4.26 14.57 12.14
CA LYS A 356 -2.92 14.79 11.57
C LYS A 356 -3.00 15.86 10.47
N ARG A 357 -2.28 16.97 10.65
CA ARG A 357 -2.18 18.07 9.67
C ARG A 357 -0.73 18.23 9.20
N LEU A 358 -0.56 18.52 7.92
CA LEU A 358 0.74 18.83 7.31
C LEU A 358 0.87 20.35 7.20
N TYR A 359 1.85 20.92 7.89
CA TYR A 359 2.14 22.35 7.84
C TYR A 359 3.35 22.58 6.96
N LEU A 360 3.23 23.51 6.02
CA LEU A 360 4.38 24.17 5.42
C LEU A 360 4.79 25.31 6.36
N THR A 361 5.93 25.20 7.03
CA THR A 361 6.46 26.25 7.92
C THR A 361 7.65 26.91 7.26
N CYS A 362 7.70 28.24 7.30
CA CYS A 362 8.91 29.01 6.99
C CYS A 362 9.54 29.44 8.31
N ASP A 363 10.86 29.25 8.46
CA ASP A 363 11.57 29.48 9.73
C ASP A 363 11.66 30.96 10.15
N ARG A 364 11.05 31.88 9.39
CA ARG A 364 11.02 33.31 9.74
C ARG A 364 9.62 33.89 9.55
N ASN A 365 9.25 34.73 10.50
CA ASN A 365 8.10 35.63 10.39
C ASN A 365 8.45 36.73 9.37
N ILE A 366 8.38 36.41 8.07
CA ILE A 366 8.73 37.34 6.98
C ILE A 366 7.45 37.99 6.48
N ALA A 367 7.02 39.05 7.15
CA ALA A 367 6.01 39.94 6.60
C ALA A 367 6.57 40.61 5.33
N GLY A 368 5.97 40.36 4.16
CA GLY A 368 6.20 41.16 2.94
C GLY A 368 6.92 40.49 1.76
N GLU A 369 7.31 39.22 1.84
CA GLU A 369 7.93 38.52 0.68
C GLU A 369 6.91 37.75 -0.19
N ARG A 370 7.18 37.73 -1.50
CA ARG A 370 6.36 37.04 -2.53
C ARG A 370 7.12 35.82 -3.02
N TYR A 371 6.42 34.69 -3.13
CA TYR A 371 7.00 33.42 -3.58
C TYR A 371 6.34 32.96 -4.89
N LEU A 372 7.15 32.45 -5.81
CA LEU A 372 6.67 31.88 -7.07
C LEU A 372 6.22 30.44 -6.79
N VAL A 373 4.96 30.18 -7.09
CA VAL A 373 4.31 28.86 -6.95
C VAL A 373 3.69 28.54 -8.31
N ASP A 374 3.85 27.30 -8.76
CA ASP A 374 3.31 26.85 -10.05
C ASP A 374 1.77 26.95 -10.10
N GLU A 375 1.20 27.35 -11.24
CA GLU A 375 -0.25 27.52 -11.40
C GLU A 375 -1.06 26.24 -11.18
N GLU A 376 -0.50 25.07 -11.48
CA GLU A 376 -1.15 23.78 -11.21
C GLU A 376 -1.18 23.50 -9.70
N LEU A 377 -0.10 23.86 -8.98
CA LEU A 377 -0.03 23.74 -7.52
C LEU A 377 -1.04 24.67 -6.82
N ILE A 378 -1.27 25.87 -7.36
CA ILE A 378 -2.30 26.81 -6.86
C ILE A 378 -3.71 26.23 -7.03
N LYS A 379 -4.00 25.53 -8.13
CA LYS A 379 -5.30 24.88 -8.37
C LYS A 379 -5.54 23.70 -7.40
N LEU A 380 -4.48 22.99 -7.03
CA LEU A 380 -4.50 21.82 -6.14
C LEU A 380 -4.61 22.17 -4.64
N VAL A 381 -4.18 23.36 -4.22
CA VAL A 381 -4.06 23.78 -2.80
C VAL A 381 -5.13 24.82 -2.40
N ARG A 382 -6.10 25.12 -3.27
CA ARG A 382 -7.27 25.93 -2.89
C ARG A 382 -7.96 25.29 -1.69
N ASN A 383 -8.10 26.07 -0.60
CA ASN A 383 -8.61 25.73 0.75
C ASN A 383 -7.56 25.49 1.87
N ALA A 384 -6.28 25.78 1.66
CA ALA A 384 -5.31 25.81 2.76
C ALA A 384 -5.64 26.93 3.79
N THR A 385 -5.70 26.57 5.08
CA THR A 385 -6.02 27.49 6.20
C THR A 385 -4.76 27.78 7.02
N THR A 386 -4.62 28.98 7.57
CA THR A 386 -3.54 29.29 8.53
C THR A 386 -3.80 28.62 9.88
N LEU A 387 -2.77 28.54 10.74
CA LEU A 387 -2.87 28.04 12.11
C LEU A 387 -3.90 28.79 12.97
N SER A 388 -4.24 30.04 12.64
CA SER A 388 -5.22 30.87 13.35
C SER A 388 -6.68 30.66 12.89
N GLY A 389 -6.93 29.71 11.97
CA GLY A 389 -8.29 29.41 11.50
C GLY A 389 -8.88 30.45 10.53
N GLU A 390 -8.08 31.42 10.09
CA GLU A 390 -8.47 32.35 9.05
C GLU A 390 -8.34 31.65 7.69
N THR A 391 -9.48 31.37 7.06
CA THR A 391 -9.49 31.20 5.60
C THR A 391 -9.20 32.56 4.98
N ASP A 392 -8.08 32.63 4.25
CA ASP A 392 -7.72 33.64 3.25
C ASP A 392 -6.80 34.80 3.69
N THR A 393 -5.47 34.63 3.51
CA THR A 393 -4.54 35.77 3.28
C THR A 393 -3.35 35.46 2.36
N ALA A 394 -3.22 34.26 1.78
CA ALA A 394 -2.29 34.11 0.67
C ALA A 394 -2.89 34.80 -0.56
N LYS A 395 -2.54 36.08 -0.79
CA LYS A 395 -2.86 36.76 -2.06
C LYS A 395 -2.09 36.08 -3.19
N TRP A 396 -2.76 35.17 -3.89
CA TRP A 396 -2.25 34.57 -5.12
C TRP A 396 -2.36 35.58 -6.25
N MET A 397 -1.22 36.15 -6.66
CA MET A 397 -1.17 37.07 -7.81
C MET A 397 -0.80 36.31 -9.07
N THR A 398 -1.56 36.54 -10.15
CA THR A 398 -1.25 35.96 -11.46
C THR A 398 -0.16 36.79 -12.15
N GLY A 399 0.59 36.20 -13.09
CA GLY A 399 1.65 36.89 -13.82
C GLY A 399 1.21 38.19 -14.51
N ALA A 400 -0.09 38.34 -14.81
CA ALA A 400 -0.69 39.52 -15.45
C ALA A 400 -0.82 40.74 -14.51
N GLU A 401 -0.73 40.57 -13.18
CA GLU A 401 -0.79 41.68 -12.21
C GLU A 401 0.57 42.35 -11.98
N LYS A 402 1.63 41.89 -12.66
CA LYS A 402 2.99 42.46 -12.56
C LYS A 402 3.16 43.85 -13.22
N GLU A 403 2.27 44.28 -14.11
CA GLU A 403 2.48 45.51 -14.91
C GLU A 403 1.68 46.75 -14.45
N ARG A 404 0.97 46.69 -13.33
CA ARG A 404 0.34 47.88 -12.73
C ARG A 404 0.69 47.99 -11.25
N LYS A 405 1.96 48.28 -10.94
CA LYS A 405 2.37 49.02 -9.74
C LYS A 405 3.84 49.42 -9.81
#